data_AF-A0A7V3DX65-F1
#
_entry.id   AF-A0A7V3DX65-F1
#
_cell.length_a   1.000
_cell.length_b   1.000
_cell.length_c   1.000
_cell.angle_alpha   90.00
_cell.angle_beta   90.00
_cell.angle_gamma   90.00
#
_symmetry.space_group_name_H-M   'P 1'
#
loop_
_entity.id
_entity.type
_entity.pdbx_description
1 polymer ?
#
loop_
_entity_poly.entity_id
_entity_poly.type
_entity_poly.pdbx_seq_one_letter_code
_entity_poly.pdbx_strand_id
1 'polypeptide(L)'
;MKSKPLPPVYKTKEMFALEQAHGGRDIREILVEKYNELGSQYAVAKALNVSQPTIDNWFERLGIVVTVARSVAVIGEPPNLQVA
;
A
#
# COMPACT_ATOMS: atom_id res chain seq x y z
N MET A 1 -17.77 7.44 25.44
CA MET A 1 -17.95 6.93 24.06
C MET A 1 -17.22 5.60 23.94
N LYS A 2 -17.91 4.47 23.76
CA LYS A 2 -17.27 3.17 23.58
C LYS A 2 -16.91 3.03 22.10
N SER A 3 -15.64 3.19 21.76
CA SER A 3 -15.14 2.85 20.42
C SER A 3 -15.46 1.39 20.16
N LYS A 4 -16.30 1.10 19.15
CA LYS A 4 -16.48 -0.27 18.68
C LYS A 4 -15.08 -0.78 18.30
N PRO A 5 -14.55 -1.85 18.91
CA PRO A 5 -13.32 -2.42 18.43
C PRO A 5 -13.58 -2.82 16.98
N LEU A 6 -12.75 -2.30 16.06
CA LEU A 6 -12.74 -2.78 14.69
C LEU A 6 -12.65 -4.32 14.76
N PRO A 7 -13.43 -5.05 13.96
CA PRO A 7 -13.36 -6.51 13.98
C PRO A 7 -11.89 -6.90 13.86
N PRO A 8 -11.39 -7.86 14.66
CA PRO A 8 -10.01 -8.32 14.52
C PRO A 8 -9.81 -8.66 13.05
N VAL A 9 -8.88 -7.99 12.39
CA VAL A 9 -8.55 -8.32 11.01
C VAL A 9 -8.03 -9.75 11.06
N TYR A 10 -8.90 -10.71 10.74
CA TYR A 10 -8.55 -12.13 10.76
C TYR A 10 -7.52 -12.37 9.66
N LYS A 11 -6.24 -12.29 10.02
CA LYS A 11 -5.14 -12.60 9.11
C LYS A 11 -5.35 -14.04 8.60
N THR A 12 -5.38 -14.22 7.28
CA THR A 12 -5.50 -15.55 6.69
C THR A 12 -4.19 -16.32 6.92
N LYS A 13 -4.22 -17.65 6.77
CA LYS A 13 -3.00 -18.46 6.86
C LYS A 13 -1.93 -17.99 5.87
N GLU A 14 -2.35 -17.54 4.70
CA GLU A 14 -1.48 -16.97 3.67
C GLU A 14 -0.82 -15.66 4.10
N MET A 15 -1.55 -14.76 4.80
CA MET A 15 -0.96 -13.55 5.37
C MET A 15 0.14 -13.93 6.36
N PHE A 16 -0.13 -14.82 7.31
CA PHE A 16 0.87 -15.27 8.28
C PHE A 16 2.08 -15.93 7.61
N ALA A 17 1.86 -16.75 6.57
CA ALA A 17 2.96 -17.37 5.83
C ALA A 17 3.85 -16.33 5.15
N LEU A 18 3.27 -15.27 4.60
CA LEU A 18 4.00 -14.14 4.04
C LEU A 18 4.77 -13.37 5.10
N GLU A 19 4.16 -13.08 6.25
CA GLU A 19 4.87 -12.41 7.36
C GLU A 19 6.10 -13.22 7.77
N GLN A 20 5.95 -14.54 7.92
CA GLN A 20 7.08 -15.42 8.26
C GLN A 20 8.15 -15.48 7.17
N ALA A 21 7.75 -15.52 5.89
CA ALA A 21 8.69 -15.49 4.76
C ALA A 21 9.49 -14.17 4.69
N HIS A 22 8.96 -13.09 5.26
CA HIS A 22 9.57 -11.78 5.33
C HIS A 22 10.11 -11.43 6.73
N GLY A 23 10.45 -12.45 7.54
CA GLY A 23 11.11 -12.28 8.83
C GLY A 23 10.20 -11.83 9.97
N GLY A 24 8.90 -12.12 9.88
CA GLY A 24 7.88 -11.73 10.86
C GLY A 24 7.43 -10.27 10.74
N ARG A 25 7.73 -9.60 9.62
CA ARG A 25 7.26 -8.23 9.34
C ARG A 25 5.75 -8.21 9.16
N ASP A 26 5.10 -7.07 9.48
CA ASP A 26 3.66 -6.93 9.30
C ASP A 26 3.30 -6.93 7.80
N ILE A 27 2.25 -7.69 7.45
CA ILE A 27 1.79 -7.83 6.07
C ILE A 27 1.45 -6.49 5.41
N ARG A 28 0.98 -5.48 6.16
CA ARG A 28 0.69 -4.16 5.58
C ARG A 28 1.95 -3.50 5.05
N GLU A 29 3.03 -3.55 5.81
CA GLU A 29 4.30 -2.94 5.42
C GLU A 29 4.84 -3.60 4.16
N ILE A 30 4.79 -4.94 4.10
CA ILE A 30 5.24 -5.72 2.93
C ILE A 30 4.42 -5.32 1.69
N LEU A 31 3.09 -5.26 1.81
CA LEU A 31 2.21 -4.92 0.68
C LEU A 31 2.42 -3.48 0.20
N VAL A 32 2.57 -2.52 1.11
CA VAL A 32 2.79 -1.11 0.76
C VAL A 32 4.16 -0.91 0.13
N GLU A 33 5.21 -1.52 0.68
CA GLU A 33 6.57 -1.49 0.11
C GLU A 33 6.56 -2.03 -1.33
N LYS A 34 6.01 -3.24 -1.53
CA LYS A 34 5.92 -3.86 -2.86
C LYS A 34 5.06 -3.06 -3.81
N TYR A 35 3.98 -2.45 -3.33
CA TYR A 35 3.14 -1.60 -4.15
C TYR A 35 3.86 -0.32 -4.58
N ASN A 36 4.63 0.31 -3.69
CA ASN A 36 5.43 1.48 -4.01
C ASN A 36 6.56 1.15 -5.00
N GLU A 37 7.16 -0.03 -4.91
CA GLU A 37 8.17 -0.50 -5.86
C GLU A 37 7.60 -0.81 -7.25
N LEU A 38 6.44 -1.47 -7.31
CA LEU A 38 5.89 -2.03 -8.55
C LEU A 38 4.80 -1.18 -9.20
N GLY A 39 4.16 -0.29 -8.45
CA GLY A 39 3.09 0.60 -8.90
C GLY A 39 1.76 -0.08 -9.25
N SER A 40 1.60 -1.38 -8.98
CA SER A 40 0.39 -2.14 -9.33
C SER A 40 0.12 -3.32 -8.41
N GLN A 41 -1.13 -3.47 -7.96
CA GLN A 41 -1.56 -4.63 -7.18
C GLN A 41 -1.42 -5.95 -7.94
N TYR A 42 -1.59 -5.93 -9.27
CA TYR A 42 -1.36 -7.11 -10.10
C TYR A 42 0.11 -7.55 -10.08
N ALA A 43 1.03 -6.58 -10.18
CA ALA A 43 2.45 -6.85 -10.10
C ALA A 43 2.85 -7.36 -8.70
N VAL A 44 2.28 -6.79 -7.64
CA VAL A 44 2.44 -7.29 -6.25
C VAL A 44 1.96 -8.74 -6.14
N ALA A 45 0.79 -9.06 -6.69
CA ALA A 45 0.25 -10.42 -6.69
C ALA A 45 1.21 -11.42 -7.36
N LYS A 46 1.74 -11.06 -8.54
CA LYS A 46 2.76 -11.85 -9.24
C LYS A 46 4.04 -12.00 -8.42
N ALA A 47 4.53 -10.93 -7.81
CA ALA A 47 5.76 -10.93 -7.03
C ALA A 47 5.65 -11.79 -5.75
N LEU A 48 4.49 -11.79 -5.11
CA LEU A 48 4.22 -12.58 -3.90
C LEU A 48 3.71 -14.00 -4.21
N ASN A 49 3.54 -14.35 -5.50
CA ASN A 49 2.93 -15.59 -5.97
C ASN A 49 1.53 -15.84 -5.36
N VAL A 50 0.75 -14.76 -5.22
CA VAL A 50 -0.61 -14.77 -4.71
C VAL A 50 -1.56 -14.35 -5.84
N SER A 51 -2.81 -14.81 -5.82
CA SER A 51 -3.81 -14.40 -6.80
C SER A 51 -4.16 -12.91 -6.64
N GLN A 52 -4.35 -12.20 -7.76
CA GLN A 52 -4.80 -10.80 -7.76
C GLN A 52 -6.07 -10.54 -6.93
N PRO A 53 -7.15 -11.34 -7.01
CA PRO A 53 -8.32 -11.15 -6.13
C PRO A 53 -8.00 -11.31 -4.64
N THR A 54 -7.00 -12.11 -4.29
CA THR A 54 -6.56 -12.26 -2.90
C THR A 54 -5.84 -10.99 -2.44
N ILE A 55 -4.96 -10.42 -3.25
CA ILE A 55 -4.31 -9.14 -2.96
C ILE A 55 -5.33 -8.01 -2.84
N ASP A 56 -6.29 -7.91 -3.77
CA ASP A 56 -7.36 -6.92 -3.74
C ASP A 56 -8.15 -6.99 -2.41
N ASN A 57 -8.59 -8.20 -2.05
CA ASN A 57 -9.26 -8.46 -0.78
C ASN A 57 -8.39 -8.07 0.43
N TRP A 58 -7.09 -8.29 0.37
CA TRP A 58 -6.18 -7.94 1.46
C TRP A 58 -5.98 -6.44 1.58
N PHE A 59 -5.84 -5.72 0.47
CA PHE A 59 -5.76 -4.25 0.47
C PHE A 59 -7.02 -3.65 1.11
N GLU A 60 -8.21 -4.10 0.69
CA GLU A 60 -9.47 -3.65 1.29
C GLU A 60 -9.56 -3.98 2.78
N ARG A 61 -9.28 -5.23 3.16
CA ARG A 61 -9.40 -5.69 4.56
C ARG A 61 -8.38 -5.04 5.49
N LEU A 62 -7.20 -4.73 4.98
CA LEU A 62 -6.13 -4.08 5.75
C LEU A 62 -6.28 -2.55 5.76
N GLY A 63 -7.22 -1.99 4.98
CA GLY A 63 -7.47 -0.56 4.87
C GLY A 63 -6.40 0.19 4.07
N ILE A 64 -5.70 -0.51 3.17
CA ILE A 64 -4.64 0.08 2.34
C ILE A 64 -5.30 0.79 1.15
N VAL A 65 -5.40 2.11 1.26
CA VAL A 65 -5.96 2.94 0.19
C VAL A 65 -4.86 3.29 -0.81
N VAL A 66 -4.98 2.74 -2.01
CA VAL A 66 -4.15 3.14 -3.15
C VAL A 66 -4.76 4.38 -3.77
N THR A 67 -4.12 5.52 -3.60
CA THR A 67 -4.47 6.73 -4.36
C THR A 67 -3.49 6.86 -5.52
N VAL A 68 -4.01 7.09 -6.72
CA VAL A 68 -3.18 7.60 -7.80
C VAL A 68 -2.76 9.01 -7.39
N ALA A 69 -1.49 9.19 -7.04
CA ALA A 69 -0.94 10.52 -6.84
C ALA A 69 -1.10 11.26 -8.17
N ARG A 70 -2.10 12.13 -8.27
CA ARG A 70 -2.25 13.04 -9.39
C ARG A 70 -1.02 13.93 -9.36
N SER A 71 -0.17 13.84 -10.38
CA SER A 71 0.99 14.73 -10.52
C SER A 71 0.51 16.17 -10.37
N VAL A 72 0.82 16.81 -9.25
CA VAL A 72 0.62 18.24 -9.10
C VAL A 72 1.75 18.86 -9.91
N ALA A 73 1.42 19.39 -11.08
CA ALA A 73 2.34 20.26 -11.79
C ALA A 73 2.54 21.48 -10.89
N VAL A 74 3.67 21.56 -10.20
CA VAL A 74 4.10 22.78 -9.53
C VAL A 74 4.42 23.77 -10.64
N ILE A 75 3.43 24.58 -11.02
CA ILE A 75 3.64 25.79 -11.81
C ILE A 75 4.36 26.79 -10.90
N GLY A 76 5.67 26.65 -10.80
CA GLY A 76 6.53 27.66 -10.20
C GLY A 76 6.52 28.90 -11.08
N GLU A 77 6.02 30.00 -10.53
CA GLU A 77 6.21 31.35 -11.05
C GLU A 77 7.72 31.62 -11.18
N PRO A 78 8.24 32.16 -12.30
CA PRO A 78 9.66 32.43 -12.42
C PRO A 78 10.09 33.53 -11.43
N PRO A 79 11.29 33.47 -10.86
CA PRO A 79 11.77 34.48 -9.93
C PRO A 79 11.81 35.85 -10.63
N ASN A 80 11.10 36.81 -10.05
CA ASN A 80 11.12 38.21 -10.44
C ASN A 80 12.56 38.72 -10.36
N LEU A 81 13.22 38.85 -11.51
CA LEU A 81 14.57 39.40 -11.63
C LEU A 81 14.49 40.91 -11.37
N GLN A 82 14.61 41.30 -10.11
CA GLN A 82 14.79 42.69 -9.73
C GLN A 82 16.24 43.08 -10.07
N VAL A 83 16.43 43.65 -11.26
CA VAL A 83 17.66 44.36 -11.60
C VAL A 83 17.66 45.69 -10.85
N ALA A 84 18.71 45.91 -10.06
CA ALA A 84 18.97 47.12 -9.29
C ALA A 84 19.45 48.28 -10.16
#